data_AF-A0A940D486-F1
#
_entry.id   AF-A0A940D486-F1
#
_cell.length_a   1.000
_cell.length_b   1.000
_cell.length_c   1.000
_cell.angle_alpha   90.00
_cell.angle_beta   90.00
_cell.angle_gamma   90.00
#
_symmetry.space_group_name_H-M   'P 1'
#
loop_
_entity.id
_entity.type
_entity.pdbx_description
1 polymer ?
#
loop_
_entity_poly.entity_id
_entity_poly.type
_entity_poly.pdbx_seq_one_letter_code
_entity_poly.pdbx_strand_id
1 'polypeptide(L)' 'MRLDKFLKINRIIKRRTLAKDAIDKGFVLKNGRRVKPSSEVSSGDEIQINFANRILVVKVMENMEVEVISEEKRDS' A
#
# COMPACT_ATOMS: atom_id res chain seq x y z
N MET A 1 5.48 -2.94 -11.74
CA MET A 1 3.98 -2.93 -11.71
C MET A 1 3.50 -1.66 -11.03
N ARG A 2 2.38 -1.05 -11.46
CA ARG A 2 1.87 0.17 -10.82
C ARG A 2 1.33 -0.06 -9.40
N LEU A 3 1.51 0.90 -8.51
CA LEU A 3 1.08 0.83 -7.11
C LEU A 3 -0.44 0.63 -6.96
N ASP A 4 -1.26 1.34 -7.74
CA ASP A 4 -2.72 1.17 -7.72
C ASP A 4 -3.16 -0.24 -8.13
N LYS A 5 -2.45 -0.84 -9.09
CA LYS A 5 -2.67 -2.22 -9.54
C LYS A 5 -2.17 -3.22 -8.50
N PHE A 6 -1.02 -2.96 -7.88
CA PHE A 6 -0.43 -3.78 -6.83
C PHE A 6 -1.37 -3.95 -5.63
N LEU A 7 -1.90 -2.83 -5.10
CA LEU A 7 -2.82 -2.86 -3.96
C LEU A 7 -4.12 -3.63 -4.27
N LYS A 8 -4.60 -3.59 -5.52
CA LYS A 8 -5.78 -4.36 -5.95
C LYS A 8 -5.48 -5.85 -6.07
N ILE A 9 -4.35 -6.22 -6.67
CA ILE A 9 -3.99 -7.63 -6.94
C ILE A 9 -3.73 -8.37 -5.63
N ASN A 10 -2.98 -7.73 -4.72
CA ASN A 10 -2.70 -8.25 -3.39
C ASN A 10 -3.89 -8.13 -2.41
N ARG A 11 -5.07 -7.74 -2.92
CA ARG A 11 -6.33 -7.63 -2.15
C ARG A 11 -6.25 -6.72 -0.92
N ILE A 12 -5.25 -5.83 -0.83
CA ILE A 12 -5.12 -4.83 0.22
C ILE A 12 -6.27 -3.83 0.12
N ILE A 13 -6.62 -3.42 -1.11
CA ILE A 13 -7.76 -2.54 -1.38
C ILE A 13 -8.70 -3.22 -2.39
N LYS A 14 -9.98 -3.32 -2.03
CA LYS A 14 -11.00 -4.05 -2.81
C LYS A 14 -11.28 -3.45 -4.21
N ARG A 15 -11.09 -2.14 -4.40
CA ARG A 15 -11.39 -1.43 -5.65
C ARG A 15 -10.20 -0.59 -6.11
N ARG A 16 -9.89 -0.64 -7.41
CA ARG A 16 -8.78 0.12 -8.01
C ARG A 16 -8.98 1.65 -7.90
N THR A 17 -10.23 2.12 -7.97
CA THR A 17 -10.57 3.54 -7.76
C THR A 17 -10.27 4.00 -6.34
N LEU A 18 -10.57 3.18 -5.33
CA LEU A 18 -10.23 3.46 -3.93
C LEU A 18 -8.72 3.43 -3.70
N ALA A 19 -8.00 2.53 -4.37
CA ALA A 19 -6.53 2.50 -4.27
C ALA A 19 -5.91 3.78 -4.82
N LYS A 20 -6.39 4.25 -5.97
CA LYS A 20 -5.95 5.52 -6.55
C LYS A 20 -6.21 6.69 -5.59
N ASP A 21 -7.45 6.79 -5.09
CA ASP A 21 -7.86 7.85 -4.16
C ASP A 21 -7.08 7.81 -2.84
N ALA A 22 -6.80 6.62 -2.30
CA ALA A 22 -6.00 6.45 -1.09
C ALA A 22 -4.55 6.92 -1.28
N ILE A 23 -3.95 6.62 -2.44
CA ILE A 23 -2.60 7.09 -2.78
C ILE A 23 -2.61 8.62 -2.99
N ASP A 24 -3.58 9.16 -3.73
CA ASP A 24 -3.69 10.59 -4.01
C ASP A 24 -3.92 11.41 -2.72
N LYS A 25 -4.71 10.89 -1.77
CA LYS A 25 -4.94 11.50 -0.44
C LYS A 25 -3.76 11.34 0.53
N GLY A 26 -2.76 10.55 0.18
CA GLY A 26 -1.57 10.32 1.02
C GLY A 26 -1.80 9.32 2.16
N PHE A 27 -2.81 8.46 2.06
CA PHE A 27 -2.97 7.31 2.97
C PHE A 27 -1.98 6.19 2.68
N VAL A 28 -1.39 6.16 1.48
CA VAL A 28 -0.37 5.19 1.09
C VAL A 28 0.98 5.90 0.97
N LEU A 29 1.99 5.34 1.62
CA LEU A 29 3.38 5.78 1.54
C LEU A 29 4.23 4.64 1.00
N LYS A 30 5.15 4.96 0.09
CA LYS A 30 6.17 4.03 -0.40
C LYS A 30 7.52 4.47 0.14
N ASN A 31 8.21 3.62 0.88
CA ASN A 31 9.49 3.91 1.55
C ASN A 31 9.42 5.21 2.37
N GLY A 32 8.30 5.40 3.09
CA GLY A 32 8.03 6.61 3.89
C GLY A 32 7.71 7.88 3.09
N ARG A 33 7.59 7.80 1.75
CA ARG A 33 7.33 8.96 0.88
C ARG A 33 5.97 8.86 0.19
N ARG A 34 5.31 10.01 0.01
CA ARG A 34 4.10 10.10 -0.83
C ARG A 34 4.48 9.92 -2.28
N VAL A 35 3.72 9.09 -2.99
CA VAL A 35 3.95 8.77 -4.40
C VAL A 35 2.67 8.91 -5.20
N LYS A 36 2.82 9.04 -6.52
CA LYS A 36 1.66 9.05 -7.43
C LYS A 36 1.09 7.62 -7.58
N PRO A 37 -0.21 7.45 -7.88
CA PRO A 37 -0.79 6.14 -8.17
C PRO A 37 -0.14 5.42 -9.35
N SER A 38 0.48 6.18 -10.26
CA SER A 38 1.24 5.66 -11.40
C SER A 38 2.65 5.20 -11.08
N SER A 39 3.11 5.39 -9.84
CA SER A 39 4.44 4.97 -9.41
C SER A 39 4.56 3.45 -9.53
N GLU A 40 5.73 3.02 -9.99
CA GLU A 40 6.06 1.60 -10.06
C GLU A 40 6.52 1.10 -8.70
N VAL A 41 6.15 -0.15 -8.44
CA VAL A 41 6.54 -0.94 -7.28
C VAL A 41 7.61 -1.92 -7.70
N SER A 42 8.68 -1.97 -6.93
CA SER A 42 9.80 -2.90 -7.08
C SER A 42 9.90 -3.81 -5.86
N SER A 43 10.57 -4.95 -6.02
CA SER A 43 10.91 -5.82 -4.90
C SER A 43 11.76 -5.07 -3.87
N GLY A 44 11.49 -5.34 -2.59
CA GLY A 44 12.10 -4.65 -1.46
C GLY A 44 11.45 -3.31 -1.08
N ASP A 45 10.52 -2.77 -1.87
CA ASP A 45 9.78 -1.57 -1.49
C ASP A 45 8.91 -1.85 -0.25
N GLU A 46 8.88 -0.90 0.69
CA GLU A 46 7.97 -0.89 1.83
C GLU A 46 6.77 0.01 1.54
N ILE A 47 5.58 -0.56 1.64
CA ILE A 47 4.31 0.14 1.45
C ILE A 47 3.59 0.23 2.79
N GLN A 48 3.44 1.45 3.29
CA GLN A 48 2.63 1.73 4.46
C GLN A 48 1.25 2.21 4.00
N ILE A 49 0.20 1.58 4.51
CA ILE A 49 -1.20 1.91 4.27
C ILE A 49 -1.84 2.33 5.59
N ASN A 50 -2.26 3.59 5.67
CA ASN A 50 -3.08 4.12 6.75
C ASN A 50 -4.55 3.85 6.44
N PHE A 51 -5.12 2.83 7.08
CA PHE A 51 -6.56 2.66 7.15
C PHE A 51 -7.14 3.51 8.28
N ALA A 52 -8.46 3.73 8.26
CA ALA A 52 -9.14 4.48 9.29
C ALA A 52 -8.95 3.85 10.69
N ASN A 53 -8.99 2.52 10.76
CA ASN A 53 -8.96 1.73 11.99
C ASN A 53 -7.60 1.06 12.27
N ARG A 54 -6.64 1.11 11.35
CA ARG A 54 -5.34 0.46 11.51
C ARG A 54 -4.28 1.03 10.57
N ILE A 55 -3.02 0.87 10.94
CA ILE A 55 -1.87 1.11 10.06
C ILE A 55 -1.32 -0.25 9.67
N LEU A 56 -1.20 -0.51 8.36
CA LEU A 56 -0.63 -1.72 7.82
C LEU A 56 0.66 -1.37 7.10
N VAL A 57 1.77 -2.00 7.46
CA VAL A 57 3.04 -1.88 6.73
C VAL A 57 3.36 -3.22 6.08
N VAL A 58 3.55 -3.22 4.77
CA VAL A 58 3.89 -4.40 3.99
C VAL A 58 5.17 -4.21 3.21
N LYS A 59 5.93 -5.28 3.03
CA LYS A 59 7.08 -5.33 2.14
C LYS A 59 6.71 -6.04 0.84
N VAL A 60 7.26 -5.56 -0.26
CA VAL A 60 7.11 -6.17 -1.58
C VAL A 60 8.18 -7.24 -1.75
N MET A 61 7.76 -8.47 -2.03
CA MET A 61 8.65 -9.59 -2.30
C MET A 61 9.00 -9.69 -3.78
N GLU A 62 10.03 -10.47 -4.14
CA GLU A 62 10.50 -10.63 -5.53
C GLU A 62 9.43 -11.16 -6.48
N ASN A 63 8.53 -12.01 -5.98
CA ASN A 63 7.39 -12.56 -6.69
C ASN A 63 6.17 -11.61 -6.74
N MET A 64 6.34 -10.33 -6.38
CA MET A 64 5.25 -9.34 -6.23
C MET A 64 4.20 -9.70 -5.17
N GLU A 65 4.52 -10.62 -4.26
CA GLU A 65 3.71 -10.88 -3.07
C GLU A 65 3.94 -9.80 -2.01
N VAL A 66 3.03 -9.79 -1.03
CA VAL A 66 3.06 -8.87 0.11
C VAL A 66 3.39 -9.63 1.37
N GLU A 67 4.41 -9.19 2.09
CA GLU A 67 4.72 -9.66 3.43
C GLU A 67 4.30 -8.58 4.43
N VAL A 68 3.50 -8.94 5.44
CA VAL A 68 3.08 -8.00 6.48
C VAL A 68 4.19 -7.88 7.52
N ILE A 69 4.78 -6.68 7.64
CA ILE A 69 5.86 -6.41 8.60
C ILE A 69 5.27 -5.91 9.92
N SER A 70 4.26 -5.05 9.84
CA SER A 70 3.57 -4.54 11.02
C SER A 70 2.09 -4.24 10.76
N GLU A 71 1.27 -4.46 11.78
CA GLU A 71 -0.13 -4.07 11.79
C GLU A 71 -0.47 -3.45 13.15
N GLU A 72 -0.67 -2.15 13.19
CA GLU A 72 -1.11 -1.42 14.38
C GLU A 72 -2.60 -1.12 14.29
N LYS A 73 -3.39 -1.62 15.25
CA LYS A 73 -4.80 -1.25 15.37
C LYS A 73 -4.91 0.10 16.08
N ARG A 74 -5.72 0.99 15.53
CA ARG A 74 -6.14 2.22 16.20
C ARG A 74 -7.46 1.93 16.90
N ASP A 75 -7.38 1.54 18.17
CA ASP A 75 -8.53 1.55 19.06
C ASP A 75 -8.87 3.02 19.38
N SER A 76 -10.13 3.39 19.19
CA SER A 76 -10.68 4.67 19.65
C SER A 76 -11.20 4.55 21.07
#